data_AF-B6JLV4-F1
#
_entry.id   AF-B6JLV4-F1
#
_cell.length_a   1.000
_cell.length_b   1.000
_cell.length_c   1.000
_cell.angle_alpha   90.00
_cell.angle_beta   90.00
_cell.angle_gamma   90.00
#
_symmetry.space_group_name_H-M   'P 1'
#
loop_
_entity.id
_entity.type
_entity.pdbx_description
1 polymer ?
#
loop_
_entity_poly.entity_id
_entity_poly.type
_entity_poly.pdbx_seq_one_letter_code
_entity_poly.pdbx_strand_id
1 'polypeptide(L)'
;MHAEDNGFFVSVGYQIGEAVQMVKNTGELKNLNDKYEQLSQSLAQLASLKQSIQTANNIQAVNNALSDLKSFASNNYTNKETSPIYNTAQAVITSVLAFWSLYAGNTLSFHVTGLNDGSNSPLGRINRDGNCTGLQNCFMERETYEKMKNLAENLQKAQGNLCALSECSSDQSNGNKTSMTTALQTAQQLMDLIEQTKVSMVWKNIVIAGVSNRLNGAGAITSTGPVTDYAVFNNIKAMLPILQQALKLTQSNHTLSTNLQARAMGSQTNREFAKDIYALAQNQKQILSNASSIFNLFNSIPKDQLKYLEKAYLKVPHLGSTPTNPYRQNVNLNKEINAVQDNVANYGNRIDSALSVARDVYNLKSNQTEIVTAYNDAKTLSQEISKLPYNKVNVTNIVMSPKDSTAGQYNYQINPEQQSNLNQALAAMSNNPFKKVGMIASQNNNGALNGLGVQVGYKQFFGESKRWGLRYYGFFDYNHGYIKSSFFNSSSDIWTYGGGSDLLVNIINDSITRKNNKLSVGLFGGIQLAGTTWLNSQYVNLTAFNNPYSAKVNASNFQFLFNLGLRTNLATARKKDSEHSAQHGIELGIKIPTINTNYYSFLGTQLQYRRLYSVYLNYVFAY
;
A
#
# COMPACT_ATOMS: atom_id res chain seq x y z
N MET A 1 61.11 49.19 12.83
CA MET A 1 60.30 47.97 13.08
C MET A 1 58.98 48.16 12.33
N HIS A 2 58.64 47.30 11.38
CA HIS A 2 57.41 47.45 10.57
C HIS A 2 56.26 46.65 11.19
N ALA A 3 55.03 46.92 10.74
CA ALA A 3 53.84 46.20 11.21
C ALA A 3 53.73 44.78 10.63
N GLU A 4 54.48 44.47 9.57
CA GLU A 4 54.56 43.15 8.94
C GLU A 4 56.03 42.75 8.73
N ASP A 5 56.38 41.56 9.18
CA ASP A 5 57.68 40.91 8.99
C ASP A 5 57.53 39.61 8.18
N ASN A 6 58.65 39.09 7.68
CA ASN A 6 58.69 37.78 7.03
C ASN A 6 58.36 36.71 8.08
N GLY A 7 57.66 35.66 7.69
CA GLY A 7 57.31 34.63 8.65
C GLY A 7 56.30 33.62 8.13
N PHE A 8 56.11 32.58 8.94
CA PHE A 8 55.06 31.60 8.69
C PHE A 8 53.73 32.18 9.12
N PHE A 9 52.68 31.80 8.42
CA PHE A 9 51.32 32.16 8.79
C PHE A 9 50.40 30.97 8.73
N VAL A 10 49.41 31.00 9.61
CA VAL A 10 48.22 30.17 9.56
C VAL A 10 47.01 31.09 9.53
N SER A 11 46.01 30.74 8.73
CA SER A 11 44.74 31.44 8.71
C SER A 11 43.58 30.47 8.76
N VAL A 12 42.51 30.86 9.43
CA VAL A 12 41.25 30.15 9.46
C VAL A 12 40.13 31.16 9.30
N GLY A 13 39.08 30.80 8.58
CA GLY A 13 37.97 31.70 8.39
C GLY A 13 36.71 31.06 7.86
N TYR A 14 35.68 31.90 7.81
CA TYR A 14 34.38 31.56 7.28
C TYR A 14 34.24 32.12 5.87
N GLN A 15 33.56 31.37 5.02
CA GLN A 15 33.35 31.72 3.63
C GLN A 15 31.91 31.50 3.20
N ILE A 16 31.40 32.44 2.43
CA ILE A 16 30.11 32.37 1.74
C ILE A 16 30.35 32.43 0.24
N GLY A 17 29.53 31.74 -0.53
CA GLY A 17 29.68 31.76 -1.98
C GLY A 17 28.40 31.37 -2.67
N GLU A 18 28.51 31.27 -3.98
CA GLU A 18 27.40 30.86 -4.84
C GLU A 18 27.85 29.73 -5.75
N ALA A 19 27.02 28.69 -5.83
CA ALA A 19 27.15 27.60 -6.77
C ALA A 19 26.04 27.67 -7.81
N VAL A 20 26.36 27.27 -9.04
CA VAL A 20 25.41 27.04 -10.12
C VAL A 20 25.43 25.57 -10.50
N GLN A 21 24.26 24.97 -10.52
CA GLN A 21 23.99 23.67 -11.12
C GLN A 21 23.42 23.87 -12.51
N MET A 22 24.09 23.31 -13.52
CA MET A 22 23.66 23.37 -14.92
C MET A 22 23.18 21.97 -15.33
N VAL A 23 21.94 21.89 -15.81
CA VAL A 23 21.33 20.64 -16.28
C VAL A 23 20.96 20.76 -17.75
N LYS A 24 21.33 19.75 -18.52
CA LYS A 24 20.86 19.53 -19.89
C LYS A 24 20.41 18.08 -20.04
N ASN A 25 19.32 17.84 -20.75
CA ASN A 25 18.83 16.49 -21.02
C ASN A 25 18.22 16.46 -22.43
N THR A 26 18.67 15.55 -23.29
CA THR A 26 18.06 15.38 -24.62
C THR A 26 16.73 14.61 -24.57
N GLY A 27 16.40 13.98 -23.44
CA GLY A 27 15.22 13.14 -23.25
C GLY A 27 15.43 11.68 -23.67
N GLU A 28 16.63 11.31 -24.14
CA GLU A 28 16.97 9.95 -24.60
C GLU A 28 16.79 8.90 -23.50
N LEU A 29 17.24 9.20 -22.27
CA LEU A 29 17.09 8.30 -21.13
C LEU A 29 15.61 7.99 -20.84
N LYS A 30 14.75 9.03 -20.84
CA LYS A 30 13.32 8.87 -20.62
C LYS A 30 12.69 8.05 -21.75
N ASN A 31 12.96 8.42 -23.00
CA ASN A 31 12.43 7.70 -24.16
C ASN A 31 12.80 6.21 -24.13
N LEU A 32 14.07 5.90 -23.79
CA LEU A 32 14.53 4.53 -23.68
C LEU A 32 13.87 3.79 -22.50
N ASN A 33 13.78 4.42 -21.33
CA ASN A 33 13.13 3.84 -20.14
C ASN A 33 11.65 3.54 -20.43
N ASP A 34 10.91 4.49 -21.00
CA ASP A 34 9.49 4.34 -21.33
C ASP A 34 9.28 3.19 -22.33
N LYS A 35 10.13 3.09 -23.36
CA LYS A 35 10.08 1.98 -24.32
C LYS A 35 10.45 0.63 -23.69
N TYR A 36 11.40 0.59 -22.75
CA TYR A 36 11.74 -0.63 -22.01
C TYR A 36 10.61 -1.08 -21.08
N GLU A 37 9.97 -0.15 -20.37
CA GLU A 37 8.82 -0.45 -19.51
C GLU A 37 7.66 -1.00 -20.34
N GLN A 38 7.35 -0.34 -21.46
CA GLN A 38 6.32 -0.82 -22.41
C GLN A 38 6.66 -2.22 -22.94
N LEU A 39 7.90 -2.47 -23.35
CA LEU A 39 8.31 -3.80 -23.84
C LEU A 39 8.19 -4.85 -22.75
N SER A 40 8.63 -4.57 -21.52
CA SER A 40 8.52 -5.49 -20.39
C SER A 40 7.06 -5.82 -20.07
N GLN A 41 6.16 -4.83 -20.11
CA GLN A 41 4.71 -5.02 -19.96
C GLN A 41 4.13 -5.89 -21.08
N SER A 42 4.46 -5.62 -22.34
CA SER A 42 4.02 -6.44 -23.48
C SER A 42 4.49 -7.89 -23.37
N LEU A 43 5.73 -8.14 -22.89
CA LEU A 43 6.24 -9.49 -22.65
C LEU A 43 5.46 -10.21 -21.54
N ALA A 44 5.15 -9.52 -20.45
CA ALA A 44 4.34 -10.07 -19.36
C ALA A 44 2.92 -10.41 -19.83
N GLN A 45 2.29 -9.53 -20.63
CA GLN A 45 0.99 -9.77 -21.22
C GLN A 45 1.02 -10.98 -22.18
N LEU A 46 2.04 -11.07 -23.04
CA LEU A 46 2.23 -12.20 -23.94
C LEU A 46 2.37 -13.53 -23.18
N ALA A 47 3.16 -13.55 -22.11
CA ALA A 47 3.34 -14.73 -21.26
C ALA A 47 2.03 -15.16 -20.58
N SER A 48 1.27 -14.19 -20.03
CA SER A 48 -0.02 -14.44 -19.40
C SER A 48 -1.05 -15.00 -20.39
N LEU A 49 -1.18 -14.37 -21.57
CA LEU A 49 -2.11 -14.81 -22.62
C LEU A 49 -1.75 -16.20 -23.13
N LYS A 50 -0.45 -16.48 -23.30
CA LYS A 50 0.03 -17.81 -23.68
C LYS A 50 -0.41 -18.86 -22.66
N GLN A 51 -0.22 -18.59 -21.37
CA GLN A 51 -0.63 -19.52 -20.31
C GLN A 51 -2.15 -19.73 -20.33
N SER A 52 -2.95 -18.68 -20.44
CA SER A 52 -4.42 -18.78 -20.53
C SER A 52 -4.87 -19.61 -21.74
N ILE A 53 -4.28 -19.40 -22.92
CA ILE A 53 -4.60 -20.20 -24.12
C ILE A 53 -4.20 -21.66 -23.92
N GLN A 54 -3.04 -21.94 -23.31
CA GLN A 54 -2.61 -23.31 -23.01
C GLN A 54 -3.56 -23.99 -22.03
N THR A 55 -3.96 -23.31 -20.95
CA THR A 55 -4.91 -23.81 -19.96
C THR A 55 -6.27 -24.13 -20.62
N ALA A 56 -6.80 -23.21 -21.42
CA ALA A 56 -8.10 -23.38 -22.07
C ALA A 56 -8.12 -24.54 -23.10
N ASN A 57 -6.99 -24.81 -23.76
CA ASN A 57 -6.84 -25.94 -24.68
C ASN A 57 -6.45 -27.25 -23.97
N ASN A 58 -6.12 -27.21 -22.68
CA ASN A 58 -5.79 -28.40 -21.89
C ASN A 58 -7.08 -29.11 -21.43
N ILE A 59 -7.47 -30.15 -22.16
CA ILE A 59 -8.69 -30.94 -21.89
C ILE A 59 -8.70 -31.49 -20.45
N GLN A 60 -7.55 -31.92 -19.92
CA GLN A 60 -7.49 -32.45 -18.55
C GLN A 60 -7.76 -31.34 -17.52
N ALA A 61 -7.19 -30.15 -17.70
CA ALA A 61 -7.44 -29.01 -16.81
C ALA A 61 -8.91 -28.60 -16.82
N VAL A 62 -9.53 -28.53 -18.02
CA VAL A 62 -10.96 -28.21 -18.17
C VAL A 62 -11.85 -29.29 -17.55
N ASN A 63 -11.54 -30.56 -17.74
CA ASN A 63 -12.29 -31.66 -17.15
C ASN A 63 -12.18 -31.69 -15.62
N ASN A 64 -11.00 -31.44 -15.07
CA ASN A 64 -10.79 -31.34 -13.63
C ASN A 64 -11.61 -30.17 -13.05
N ALA A 65 -11.55 -29.00 -13.68
CA ALA A 65 -12.33 -27.83 -13.28
C ALA A 65 -13.85 -28.12 -13.32
N LEU A 66 -14.35 -28.72 -14.40
CA LEU A 66 -15.76 -29.10 -14.50
C LEU A 66 -16.15 -30.14 -13.44
N SER A 67 -15.30 -31.12 -13.16
CA SER A 67 -15.52 -32.13 -12.13
C SER A 67 -15.62 -31.50 -10.73
N ASP A 68 -14.72 -30.58 -10.40
CA ASP A 68 -14.76 -29.83 -9.15
C ASP A 68 -16.05 -29.01 -9.01
N LEU A 69 -16.44 -28.30 -10.08
CA LEU A 69 -17.69 -27.54 -10.11
C LEU A 69 -18.92 -28.44 -9.94
N LYS A 70 -18.96 -29.60 -10.60
CA LYS A 70 -20.05 -30.56 -10.46
C LYS A 70 -20.12 -31.17 -9.06
N SER A 71 -18.97 -31.52 -8.51
CA SER A 71 -18.85 -32.08 -7.16
C SER A 71 -19.38 -31.09 -6.13
N PHE A 72 -18.98 -29.82 -6.22
CA PHE A 72 -19.50 -28.77 -5.35
C PHE A 72 -21.00 -28.56 -5.52
N ALA A 73 -21.50 -28.40 -6.75
CA ALA A 73 -22.92 -28.19 -7.01
C ALA A 73 -23.78 -29.34 -6.48
N SER A 74 -23.34 -30.59 -6.67
CA SER A 74 -24.01 -31.78 -6.15
C SER A 74 -24.00 -31.82 -4.62
N ASN A 75 -22.83 -31.59 -3.99
CA ASN A 75 -22.68 -31.59 -2.55
C ASN A 75 -23.57 -30.51 -1.89
N ASN A 76 -23.55 -29.30 -2.43
CA ASN A 76 -24.33 -28.18 -1.90
C ASN A 76 -25.85 -28.41 -2.03
N TYR A 77 -26.28 -29.19 -3.04
CA TYR A 77 -27.69 -29.51 -3.29
C TYR A 77 -28.21 -30.71 -2.48
N THR A 78 -27.39 -31.74 -2.27
CA THR A 78 -27.83 -33.03 -1.74
C THR A 78 -27.45 -33.28 -0.27
N ASN A 79 -26.33 -32.72 0.20
CA ASN A 79 -25.77 -33.03 1.52
C ASN A 79 -26.30 -32.07 2.61
N LYS A 80 -26.43 -32.55 3.85
CA LYS A 80 -26.81 -31.74 5.03
C LYS A 80 -25.65 -31.41 5.96
N GLU A 81 -24.59 -32.22 5.94
CA GLU A 81 -23.44 -32.10 6.82
C GLU A 81 -22.36 -31.21 6.22
N THR A 82 -22.09 -31.35 4.92
CA THR A 82 -20.99 -30.67 4.21
C THR A 82 -21.47 -29.62 3.22
N SER A 83 -22.79 -29.36 3.13
CA SER A 83 -23.33 -28.34 2.25
C SER A 83 -23.13 -26.95 2.88
N PRO A 84 -22.37 -26.05 2.23
CA PRO A 84 -22.21 -24.68 2.72
C PRO A 84 -23.55 -23.98 2.93
N ILE A 85 -24.50 -24.12 1.99
CA ILE A 85 -25.79 -23.44 2.08
C ILE A 85 -26.71 -24.06 3.12
N TYR A 86 -26.71 -25.39 3.27
CA TYR A 86 -27.48 -26.03 4.33
C TYR A 86 -26.98 -25.61 5.72
N ASN A 87 -25.67 -25.67 5.95
CA ASN A 87 -25.09 -25.27 7.24
C ASN A 87 -25.32 -23.77 7.51
N THR A 88 -25.21 -22.93 6.49
CA THR A 88 -25.50 -21.49 6.62
C THR A 88 -26.97 -21.25 6.97
N ALA A 89 -27.89 -21.96 6.33
CA ALA A 89 -29.32 -21.85 6.65
C ALA A 89 -29.65 -22.34 8.05
N GLN A 90 -29.02 -23.43 8.48
CA GLN A 90 -29.15 -23.91 9.84
C GLN A 90 -28.70 -22.83 10.85
N ALA A 91 -27.51 -22.25 10.67
CA ALA A 91 -26.99 -21.20 11.54
C ALA A 91 -27.89 -19.95 11.60
N VAL A 92 -28.42 -19.50 10.44
CA VAL A 92 -29.30 -18.33 10.36
C VAL A 92 -30.67 -18.61 10.99
N ILE A 93 -31.26 -19.79 10.76
CA ILE A 93 -32.53 -20.16 11.40
C ILE A 93 -32.34 -20.28 12.91
N THR A 94 -31.24 -20.90 13.35
CA THR A 94 -30.86 -20.97 14.77
C THR A 94 -30.73 -19.58 15.38
N SER A 95 -30.11 -18.61 14.68
CA SER A 95 -29.92 -17.26 15.20
C SER A 95 -31.24 -16.47 15.29
N VAL A 96 -32.12 -16.58 14.29
CA VAL A 96 -33.47 -15.96 14.32
C VAL A 96 -34.25 -16.44 15.53
N LEU A 97 -34.27 -17.75 15.75
CA LEU A 97 -35.03 -18.31 16.83
C LEU A 97 -34.36 -18.12 18.21
N ALA A 98 -33.03 -18.07 18.28
CA ALA A 98 -32.30 -17.65 19.47
C ALA A 98 -32.65 -16.20 19.83
N PHE A 99 -32.71 -15.30 18.84
CA PHE A 99 -33.18 -13.93 19.04
C PHE A 99 -34.64 -13.90 19.52
N TRP A 100 -35.53 -14.69 18.93
CA TRP A 100 -36.91 -14.84 19.43
C TRP A 100 -36.96 -15.32 20.87
N SER A 101 -36.09 -16.25 21.28
CA SER A 101 -35.98 -16.70 22.68
C SER A 101 -35.60 -15.54 23.61
N LEU A 102 -34.66 -14.69 23.20
CA LEU A 102 -34.27 -13.49 23.95
C LEU A 102 -35.40 -12.47 24.03
N TYR A 103 -36.07 -12.19 22.90
CA TYR A 103 -37.11 -11.18 22.78
C TYR A 103 -38.42 -11.59 23.49
N ALA A 104 -38.88 -12.81 23.27
CA ALA A 104 -40.08 -13.39 23.85
C ALA A 104 -39.76 -14.69 24.59
N GLY A 105 -39.70 -15.81 23.88
CA GLY A 105 -39.36 -17.12 24.45
C GLY A 105 -40.21 -17.51 25.66
N ASN A 106 -39.54 -17.97 26.73
CA ASN A 106 -40.19 -18.39 27.98
C ASN A 106 -40.46 -17.26 28.98
N THR A 107 -39.94 -16.06 28.74
CA THR A 107 -40.20 -14.87 29.57
C THR A 107 -40.03 -13.64 28.72
N LEU A 108 -41.11 -12.91 28.50
CA LEU A 108 -41.14 -11.81 27.55
C LEU A 108 -40.19 -10.69 27.98
N SER A 109 -39.53 -10.04 27.04
CA SER A 109 -38.75 -8.81 27.28
C SER A 109 -39.60 -7.54 27.21
N PHE A 110 -40.90 -7.70 27.01
CA PHE A 110 -41.93 -6.66 26.90
C PHE A 110 -43.19 -7.16 27.61
N HIS A 111 -44.17 -6.29 27.79
CA HIS A 111 -45.45 -6.63 28.38
C HIS A 111 -46.51 -6.92 27.32
N VAL A 112 -47.28 -7.99 27.46
CA VAL A 112 -48.44 -8.27 26.60
C VAL A 112 -49.73 -7.98 27.35
N THR A 113 -50.56 -7.10 26.81
CA THR A 113 -51.83 -6.73 27.43
C THR A 113 -52.79 -7.92 27.43
N GLY A 114 -53.26 -8.32 28.61
CA GLY A 114 -54.22 -9.42 28.77
C GLY A 114 -53.64 -10.83 28.70
N LEU A 115 -52.30 -10.99 28.80
CA LEU A 115 -51.63 -12.29 28.88
C LEU A 115 -51.30 -12.65 30.34
N ASN A 116 -51.81 -13.79 30.82
CA ASN A 116 -51.71 -14.25 32.22
C ASN A 116 -51.14 -15.68 32.34
N ASP A 117 -50.11 -16.03 31.58
CA ASP A 117 -49.53 -17.40 31.52
C ASP A 117 -48.20 -17.55 32.27
N GLY A 118 -47.82 -16.56 33.09
CA GLY A 118 -46.57 -16.55 33.86
C GLY A 118 -45.31 -16.22 33.06
N SER A 119 -45.38 -16.17 31.72
CA SER A 119 -44.28 -15.74 30.86
C SER A 119 -44.20 -14.21 30.70
N ASN A 120 -45.30 -13.51 30.97
CA ASN A 120 -45.43 -12.08 30.77
C ASN A 120 -44.49 -11.28 31.70
N SER A 121 -43.94 -10.17 31.21
CA SER A 121 -43.09 -9.28 32.01
C SER A 121 -43.87 -8.65 33.17
N PRO A 122 -43.33 -8.67 34.41
CA PRO A 122 -43.97 -7.98 35.52
C PRO A 122 -44.08 -6.47 35.26
N LEU A 123 -45.28 -5.93 35.38
CA LEU A 123 -45.54 -4.49 35.22
C LEU A 123 -44.65 -3.64 36.12
N GLY A 124 -44.44 -4.08 37.37
CA GLY A 124 -43.57 -3.37 38.31
C GLY A 124 -42.10 -3.29 37.87
N ARG A 125 -41.62 -4.18 36.99
CA ARG A 125 -40.26 -4.13 36.43
C ARG A 125 -40.21 -3.21 35.21
N ILE A 126 -41.21 -3.29 34.33
CA ILE A 126 -41.36 -2.40 33.17
C ILE A 126 -41.51 -0.94 33.60
N ASN A 127 -42.37 -0.66 34.59
CA ASN A 127 -42.64 0.70 35.10
C ASN A 127 -41.44 1.32 35.84
N ARG A 128 -40.52 0.50 36.36
CA ARG A 128 -39.28 0.95 37.01
C ARG A 128 -38.15 1.23 36.01
N ASP A 129 -38.25 0.69 34.80
CA ASP A 129 -37.33 1.02 33.72
C ASP A 129 -37.76 2.38 33.13
N GLY A 130 -37.10 3.46 33.57
CA GLY A 130 -37.45 4.83 33.17
C GLY A 130 -37.47 5.08 31.66
N ASN A 131 -36.91 4.16 30.87
CA ASN A 131 -36.88 4.19 29.40
C ASN A 131 -38.13 3.54 28.76
N CYS A 132 -38.99 2.86 29.54
CA CYS A 132 -40.32 2.43 29.12
C CYS A 132 -41.42 3.45 29.48
N THR A 133 -41.06 4.70 29.84
CA THR A 133 -42.03 5.73 30.22
C THR A 133 -42.60 6.44 28.98
N GLY A 134 -43.84 6.10 28.65
CA GLY A 134 -44.57 6.52 27.45
C GLY A 134 -45.50 5.39 27.00
N LEU A 135 -46.79 5.68 26.85
CA LEU A 135 -47.91 4.72 26.97
C LEU A 135 -47.97 3.50 26.01
N GLN A 136 -46.96 3.19 25.16
CA GLN A 136 -47.02 2.05 24.24
C GLN A 136 -45.67 1.38 23.88
N ASN A 137 -44.50 1.92 24.25
CA ASN A 137 -43.23 1.44 23.65
C ASN A 137 -42.79 0.05 24.11
N CYS A 138 -43.18 -0.43 25.30
CA CYS A 138 -42.81 -1.76 25.82
C CYS A 138 -44.03 -2.69 25.94
N PHE A 139 -45.15 -2.33 25.30
CA PHE A 139 -46.42 -3.04 25.37
C PHE A 139 -46.80 -3.60 23.99
N MET A 140 -47.23 -4.86 23.95
CA MET A 140 -47.67 -5.53 22.74
C MET A 140 -49.11 -6.01 22.88
N GLU A 141 -49.88 -5.88 21.81
CA GLU A 141 -51.22 -6.48 21.74
C GLU A 141 -51.12 -8.00 21.66
N ARG A 142 -52.05 -8.68 22.33
CA ARG A 142 -52.07 -10.15 22.36
C ARG A 142 -52.16 -10.76 20.97
N GLU A 143 -52.97 -10.20 20.07
CA GLU A 143 -53.12 -10.72 18.71
C GLU A 143 -51.79 -10.74 17.95
N THR A 144 -51.03 -9.64 18.05
CA THR A 144 -49.71 -9.50 17.44
C THR A 144 -48.71 -10.49 18.03
N TYR A 145 -48.71 -10.65 19.36
CA TYR A 145 -47.87 -11.63 20.04
C TYR A 145 -48.18 -13.06 19.58
N GLU A 146 -49.44 -13.47 19.51
CA GLU A 146 -49.84 -14.81 19.07
C GLU A 146 -49.45 -15.07 17.60
N LYS A 147 -49.52 -14.06 16.72
CA LYS A 147 -49.01 -14.15 15.34
C LYS A 147 -47.50 -14.43 15.32
N MET A 148 -46.71 -13.66 16.07
CA MET A 148 -45.25 -13.89 16.18
C MET A 148 -44.94 -15.27 16.76
N LYS A 149 -45.65 -15.65 17.83
CA LYS A 149 -45.48 -16.94 18.50
C LYS A 149 -45.74 -18.11 17.53
N ASN A 150 -46.82 -18.04 16.76
CA ASN A 150 -47.14 -19.05 15.75
C ASN A 150 -46.05 -19.16 14.68
N LEU A 151 -45.54 -18.03 14.16
CA LEU A 151 -44.41 -18.03 13.22
C LEU A 151 -43.16 -18.67 13.82
N ALA A 152 -42.82 -18.34 15.07
CA ALA A 152 -41.66 -18.91 15.76
C ALA A 152 -41.82 -20.42 16.03
N GLU A 153 -43.00 -20.87 16.44
CA GLU A 153 -43.31 -22.29 16.66
C GLU A 153 -43.26 -23.09 15.35
N ASN A 154 -43.76 -22.52 14.25
CA ASN A 154 -43.67 -23.15 12.93
C ASN A 154 -42.23 -23.22 12.44
N LEU A 155 -41.46 -22.14 12.62
CA LEU A 155 -40.04 -22.11 12.26
C LEU A 155 -39.22 -23.10 13.11
N GLN A 156 -39.56 -23.27 14.39
CA GLN A 156 -38.95 -24.27 15.26
C GLN A 156 -39.24 -25.69 14.78
N LYS A 157 -40.49 -26.00 14.44
CA LYS A 157 -40.87 -27.30 13.85
C LYS A 157 -40.15 -27.54 12.52
N ALA A 158 -40.00 -26.50 11.71
CA ALA A 158 -39.31 -26.56 10.42
C ALA A 158 -37.82 -26.86 10.59
N GLN A 159 -37.15 -26.22 11.55
CA GLN A 159 -35.71 -26.41 11.80
C GLN A 159 -35.36 -27.88 12.10
N GLY A 160 -36.16 -28.57 12.91
CA GLY A 160 -35.94 -29.99 13.21
C GLY A 160 -36.14 -30.92 12.02
N ASN A 161 -36.84 -30.46 10.97
CA ASN A 161 -37.25 -31.25 9.82
C ASN A 161 -36.78 -30.65 8.48
N LEU A 162 -35.70 -29.85 8.51
CA LEU A 162 -35.23 -29.10 7.35
C LEU A 162 -34.70 -30.05 6.27
N CYS A 163 -35.26 -29.94 5.07
CA CYS A 163 -34.86 -30.75 3.91
C CYS A 163 -33.49 -30.33 3.36
N ALA A 164 -32.72 -31.30 2.85
CA ALA A 164 -31.74 -30.97 1.82
C ALA A 164 -32.48 -30.44 0.59
N LEU A 165 -31.80 -29.63 -0.25
CA LEU A 165 -32.46 -29.03 -1.43
C LEU A 165 -32.97 -30.10 -2.41
N SER A 166 -32.35 -31.28 -2.43
CA SER A 166 -32.78 -32.41 -3.26
C SER A 166 -34.02 -33.14 -2.75
N GLU A 167 -34.41 -32.98 -1.49
CA GLU A 167 -35.48 -33.77 -0.86
C GLU A 167 -36.86 -33.13 -0.96
N CYS A 168 -36.93 -31.80 -1.13
CA CYS A 168 -38.17 -31.03 -1.14
C CYS A 168 -38.15 -30.05 -2.30
N SER A 169 -39.25 -30.01 -3.08
CA SER A 169 -39.42 -28.96 -4.09
C SER A 169 -39.50 -27.59 -3.42
N SER A 170 -39.23 -26.52 -4.18
CA SER A 170 -39.11 -25.15 -3.66
C SER A 170 -40.30 -24.70 -2.80
N ASP A 171 -41.49 -25.29 -3.01
CA ASP A 171 -42.76 -24.76 -2.51
C ASP A 171 -43.64 -25.81 -1.79
N GLN A 172 -43.17 -27.04 -1.55
CA GLN A 172 -43.98 -28.06 -0.88
C GLN A 172 -43.29 -28.70 0.33
N SER A 173 -43.99 -28.67 1.47
CA SER A 173 -43.75 -29.57 2.59
C SER A 173 -44.23 -30.97 2.18
N ASN A 174 -43.31 -31.92 2.05
CA ASN A 174 -43.66 -33.30 1.70
C ASN A 174 -43.68 -34.14 2.99
N GLY A 175 -44.87 -34.45 3.50
CA GLY A 175 -45.04 -35.09 4.81
C GLY A 175 -44.55 -34.23 5.97
N ASN A 176 -43.71 -34.80 6.86
CA ASN A 176 -43.16 -34.10 8.04
C ASN A 176 -41.96 -33.17 7.75
N LYS A 177 -41.50 -33.05 6.49
CA LYS A 177 -40.30 -32.26 6.14
C LYS A 177 -40.64 -30.84 5.67
N THR A 178 -39.79 -29.87 5.97
CA THR A 178 -39.98 -28.45 5.58
C THR A 178 -38.86 -27.97 4.65
N SER A 179 -39.24 -27.33 3.53
CA SER A 179 -38.27 -26.76 2.59
C SER A 179 -37.52 -25.58 3.21
N MET A 180 -36.27 -25.37 2.78
CA MET A 180 -35.46 -24.25 3.23
C MET A 180 -36.06 -22.90 2.83
N THR A 181 -36.70 -22.83 1.66
CA THR A 181 -37.43 -21.64 1.21
C THR A 181 -38.54 -21.26 2.19
N THR A 182 -39.40 -22.22 2.55
CA THR A 182 -40.51 -21.99 3.48
C THR A 182 -40.01 -21.59 4.88
N ALA A 183 -38.96 -22.25 5.37
CA ALA A 183 -38.35 -21.90 6.65
C ALA A 183 -37.78 -20.46 6.63
N LEU A 184 -37.06 -20.08 5.58
CA LEU A 184 -36.50 -18.73 5.46
C LEU A 184 -37.56 -17.66 5.25
N GLN A 185 -38.67 -17.96 4.57
CA GLN A 185 -39.81 -17.05 4.47
C GLN A 185 -40.50 -16.85 5.82
N THR A 186 -40.67 -17.92 6.59
CA THR A 186 -41.24 -17.86 7.95
C THR A 186 -40.33 -17.03 8.88
N ALA A 187 -39.01 -17.23 8.78
CA ALA A 187 -38.02 -16.45 9.52
C ALA A 187 -38.06 -14.96 9.14
N GLN A 188 -38.18 -14.65 7.85
CA GLN A 188 -38.32 -13.28 7.35
C GLN A 188 -39.59 -12.61 7.89
N GLN A 189 -40.74 -13.28 7.79
CA GLN A 189 -42.00 -12.78 8.32
C GLN A 189 -41.94 -12.50 9.82
N LEU A 190 -41.28 -13.38 10.59
CA LEU A 190 -41.10 -13.20 12.03
C LEU A 190 -40.25 -11.96 12.32
N MET A 191 -39.08 -11.83 11.68
CA MET A 191 -38.17 -10.70 11.91
C MET A 191 -38.80 -9.37 11.45
N ASP A 192 -39.52 -9.36 10.33
CA ASP A 192 -40.23 -8.17 9.84
C ASP A 192 -41.37 -7.77 10.78
N LEU A 193 -42.15 -8.73 11.30
CA LEU A 193 -43.19 -8.43 12.26
C LEU A 193 -42.61 -7.86 13.57
N ILE A 194 -41.47 -8.39 14.03
CA ILE A 194 -40.77 -7.88 15.21
C ILE A 194 -40.30 -6.41 14.99
N GLU A 195 -39.77 -6.09 13.81
CA GLU A 195 -39.38 -4.72 13.47
C GLU A 195 -40.59 -3.76 13.37
N GLN A 196 -41.62 -4.16 12.64
CA GLN A 196 -42.78 -3.31 12.32
C GLN A 196 -43.62 -2.95 13.55
N THR A 197 -43.62 -3.82 14.56
CA THR A 197 -44.39 -3.59 15.80
C THR A 197 -43.81 -2.51 16.69
N LYS A 198 -42.54 -2.14 16.49
CA LYS A 198 -41.85 -1.06 17.24
C LYS A 198 -41.92 -1.22 18.76
N VAL A 199 -42.06 -2.46 19.23
CA VAL A 199 -42.03 -2.77 20.66
C VAL A 199 -40.57 -2.90 21.10
N SER A 200 -40.23 -2.15 22.13
CA SER A 200 -38.90 -2.09 22.74
C SER A 200 -38.61 -3.34 23.55
N MET A 201 -37.35 -3.78 23.47
CA MET A 201 -36.82 -4.91 24.20
C MET A 201 -36.20 -4.45 25.52
N VAL A 202 -36.70 -4.96 26.64
CA VAL A 202 -36.16 -4.70 27.98
C VAL A 202 -35.15 -5.80 28.35
N TRP A 203 -33.86 -5.55 28.11
CA TRP A 203 -32.82 -6.56 28.31
C TRP A 203 -32.67 -7.03 29.76
N LYS A 204 -33.03 -6.18 30.73
CA LYS A 204 -33.05 -6.56 32.17
C LYS A 204 -34.02 -7.70 32.49
N ASN A 205 -34.95 -8.03 31.60
CA ASN A 205 -35.89 -9.15 31.77
C ASN A 205 -35.27 -10.48 31.32
N ILE A 206 -34.14 -10.43 30.63
CA ILE A 206 -33.46 -11.60 30.07
C ILE A 206 -32.45 -12.10 31.10
N VAL A 207 -32.80 -13.21 31.76
CA VAL A 207 -31.94 -13.83 32.77
C VAL A 207 -31.31 -15.09 32.19
N ILE A 208 -29.99 -15.11 32.06
CA ILE A 208 -29.18 -16.26 31.62
C ILE A 208 -28.01 -16.45 32.59
N ALA A 209 -27.90 -17.65 33.17
CA ALA A 209 -26.82 -17.98 34.10
C ALA A 209 -25.44 -17.78 33.46
N GLY A 210 -24.55 -17.05 34.15
CA GLY A 210 -23.21 -16.72 33.64
C GLY A 210 -23.15 -15.65 32.53
N VAL A 211 -24.29 -15.02 32.19
CA VAL A 211 -24.37 -13.91 31.23
C VAL A 211 -25.00 -12.67 31.87
N SER A 212 -26.16 -12.78 32.50
CA SER A 212 -26.95 -11.64 33.01
C SER A 212 -26.87 -11.44 34.52
N ASN A 213 -26.16 -12.29 35.27
CA ASN A 213 -26.22 -12.36 36.74
C ASN A 213 -24.97 -11.83 37.45
N ARG A 214 -24.74 -10.52 37.38
CA ARG A 214 -24.02 -9.77 38.44
C ARG A 214 -24.51 -8.31 38.47
N LEU A 215 -25.03 -7.87 39.62
CA LEU A 215 -25.03 -6.43 39.95
C LEU A 215 -23.57 -5.97 39.87
N ASN A 216 -23.26 -5.04 38.97
CA ASN A 216 -21.91 -4.53 38.68
C ASN A 216 -20.94 -5.53 37.99
N GLY A 217 -21.41 -6.58 37.33
CA GLY A 217 -20.54 -7.41 36.48
C GLY A 217 -20.35 -6.80 35.09
N ALA A 218 -19.09 -6.66 34.67
CA ALA A 218 -18.76 -6.23 33.30
C ALA A 218 -19.48 -7.11 32.25
N GLY A 219 -20.20 -6.49 31.32
CA GLY A 219 -20.75 -7.13 30.10
C GLY A 219 -22.25 -7.49 30.11
N ALA A 220 -23.05 -7.04 31.08
CA ALA A 220 -24.50 -7.19 31.03
C ALA A 220 -25.17 -6.03 30.25
N ILE A 221 -26.06 -6.34 29.31
CA ILE A 221 -26.82 -5.35 28.56
C ILE A 221 -28.02 -4.92 29.42
N THR A 222 -28.09 -3.65 29.78
CA THR A 222 -29.14 -3.10 30.65
C THR A 222 -30.02 -2.06 29.93
N SER A 223 -29.80 -1.87 28.64
CA SER A 223 -30.54 -0.92 27.83
C SER A 223 -31.96 -1.40 27.56
N THR A 224 -32.82 -0.44 27.29
CA THR A 224 -34.19 -0.62 26.83
C THR A 224 -34.34 0.23 25.58
N GLY A 225 -34.84 -0.35 24.49
CA GLY A 225 -35.03 0.36 23.23
C GLY A 225 -35.58 -0.54 22.13
N PRO A 226 -35.96 0.05 20.98
CA PRO A 226 -36.36 -0.69 19.79
C PRO A 226 -35.36 -1.78 19.40
N VAL A 227 -35.86 -2.88 18.86
CA VAL A 227 -35.01 -4.00 18.38
C VAL A 227 -33.98 -3.55 17.34
N THR A 228 -34.30 -2.52 16.56
CA THR A 228 -33.44 -1.93 15.52
C THR A 228 -32.23 -1.19 16.07
N ASP A 229 -32.19 -0.87 17.36
CA ASP A 229 -31.01 -0.25 17.99
C ASP A 229 -29.90 -1.28 18.24
N TYR A 230 -30.24 -2.58 18.19
CA TYR A 230 -29.32 -3.66 18.48
C TYR A 230 -28.77 -4.29 17.21
N ALA A 231 -27.46 -4.22 17.04
CA ALA A 231 -26.74 -4.82 15.91
C ALA A 231 -27.02 -6.32 15.72
N VAL A 232 -27.26 -7.09 16.80
CA VAL A 232 -27.65 -8.51 16.73
C VAL A 232 -28.92 -8.71 15.91
N PHE A 233 -29.94 -7.88 16.11
CA PHE A 233 -31.19 -7.97 15.35
C PHE A 233 -30.97 -7.60 13.89
N ASN A 234 -30.32 -6.46 13.65
CA ASN A 234 -30.06 -5.93 12.31
C ASN A 234 -29.23 -6.90 11.46
N ASN A 235 -28.17 -7.48 12.04
CA ASN A 235 -27.31 -8.42 11.35
C ASN A 235 -28.05 -9.73 11.03
N ILE A 236 -28.80 -10.31 11.97
CA ILE A 236 -29.58 -11.53 11.73
C ILE A 236 -30.62 -11.29 10.62
N LYS A 237 -31.33 -10.15 10.66
CA LYS A 237 -32.29 -9.78 9.63
C LYS A 237 -31.62 -9.62 8.26
N ALA A 238 -30.43 -9.01 8.21
CA ALA A 238 -29.67 -8.83 6.97
C ALA A 238 -29.14 -10.15 6.35
N MET A 239 -28.96 -11.21 7.15
CA MET A 239 -28.53 -12.52 6.65
C MET A 239 -29.60 -13.20 5.78
N LEU A 240 -30.89 -13.00 6.10
CA LEU A 240 -32.01 -13.67 5.46
C LEU A 240 -32.09 -13.42 3.93
N PRO A 241 -32.08 -12.17 3.42
CA PRO A 241 -32.13 -11.93 1.98
C PRO A 241 -30.89 -12.45 1.24
N ILE A 242 -29.69 -12.37 1.86
CA ILE A 242 -28.45 -12.90 1.27
C ILE A 242 -28.55 -14.43 1.11
N LEU A 243 -29.08 -15.10 2.13
CA LEU A 243 -29.25 -16.55 2.12
C LEU A 243 -30.33 -16.99 1.14
N GLN A 244 -31.46 -16.27 1.06
CA GLN A 244 -32.50 -16.53 0.07
C GLN A 244 -31.97 -16.42 -1.36
N GLN A 245 -31.14 -15.40 -1.64
CA GLN A 245 -30.46 -15.27 -2.93
C GLN A 245 -29.50 -16.44 -3.19
N ALA A 246 -28.70 -16.83 -2.20
CA ALA A 246 -27.76 -17.95 -2.32
C ALA A 246 -28.48 -19.30 -2.55
N LEU A 247 -29.63 -19.50 -1.92
CA LEU A 247 -30.48 -20.67 -2.09
C LEU A 247 -31.02 -20.76 -3.53
N LYS A 248 -31.62 -19.67 -4.03
CA LYS A 248 -32.10 -19.59 -5.42
C LYS A 248 -30.98 -19.85 -6.42
N LEU A 249 -29.81 -19.26 -6.18
CA LEU A 249 -28.64 -19.46 -7.02
C LEU A 249 -28.20 -20.93 -6.99
N THR A 250 -28.16 -21.57 -5.83
CA THR A 250 -27.80 -23.00 -5.68
C THR A 250 -28.73 -23.91 -6.49
N GLN A 251 -30.04 -23.66 -6.46
CA GLN A 251 -31.01 -24.45 -7.24
C GLN A 251 -30.75 -24.31 -8.75
N SER A 252 -30.65 -23.08 -9.26
CA SER A 252 -30.36 -22.84 -10.67
C SER A 252 -29.00 -23.41 -11.11
N ASN A 253 -28.02 -23.34 -10.22
CA ASN A 253 -26.66 -23.81 -10.45
C ASN A 253 -26.58 -25.34 -10.52
N HIS A 254 -27.40 -26.05 -9.74
CA HIS A 254 -27.51 -27.51 -9.83
C HIS A 254 -28.06 -27.94 -11.21
N THR A 255 -29.12 -27.30 -11.70
CA THR A 255 -29.67 -27.56 -13.05
C THR A 255 -28.65 -27.29 -14.15
N LEU A 256 -27.90 -26.18 -14.06
CA LEU A 256 -26.83 -25.87 -15.01
C LEU A 256 -25.73 -26.93 -14.98
N SER A 257 -25.33 -27.35 -13.77
CA SER A 257 -24.31 -28.39 -13.55
C SER A 257 -24.70 -29.75 -14.14
N THR A 258 -25.98 -30.14 -14.07
CA THR A 258 -26.44 -31.42 -14.63
C THR A 258 -26.48 -31.42 -16.16
N ASN A 259 -26.71 -30.26 -16.77
CA ASN A 259 -26.80 -30.10 -18.22
C ASN A 259 -25.43 -30.02 -18.91
N LEU A 260 -24.38 -29.66 -18.17
CA LEU A 260 -23.02 -29.61 -18.66
C LEU A 260 -22.42 -31.02 -18.75
N GLN A 261 -21.86 -31.39 -19.90
CA GLN A 261 -21.09 -32.63 -20.08
C GLN A 261 -19.64 -32.29 -20.42
N ALA A 262 -18.72 -33.13 -19.95
CA ALA A 262 -17.31 -33.02 -20.33
C ALA A 262 -17.19 -33.20 -21.85
N ARG A 263 -16.57 -32.24 -22.53
CA ARG A 263 -16.35 -32.28 -23.98
C ARG A 263 -14.93 -31.84 -24.28
N ALA A 264 -14.32 -32.45 -25.29
CA ALA A 264 -13.03 -31.99 -25.80
C ALA A 264 -13.19 -30.57 -26.39
N MET A 265 -12.42 -29.60 -25.89
CA MET A 265 -12.40 -28.22 -26.39
C MET A 265 -11.56 -28.08 -27.68
N GLY A 266 -11.57 -29.11 -28.53
CA GLY A 266 -10.92 -29.05 -29.84
C GLY A 266 -11.60 -28.00 -30.72
N SER A 267 -10.79 -27.08 -31.27
CA SER A 267 -11.14 -25.95 -32.15
C SER A 267 -12.63 -25.53 -32.24
N GLN A 268 -12.93 -24.37 -31.65
CA GLN A 268 -14.06 -23.46 -31.95
C GLN A 268 -15.51 -23.93 -31.72
N THR A 269 -15.81 -25.17 -31.34
CA THR A 269 -17.18 -25.72 -31.55
C THR A 269 -18.12 -25.78 -30.35
N ASN A 270 -17.90 -25.05 -29.24
CA ASN A 270 -18.96 -24.94 -28.24
C ASN A 270 -18.95 -23.65 -27.40
N ARG A 271 -19.34 -22.53 -28.03
CA ARG A 271 -19.51 -21.22 -27.36
C ARG A 271 -20.48 -21.31 -26.17
N GLU A 272 -21.50 -22.15 -26.27
CA GLU A 272 -22.46 -22.37 -25.18
C GLU A 272 -21.78 -23.07 -23.99
N PHE A 273 -20.99 -24.13 -24.20
CA PHE A 273 -20.22 -24.74 -23.12
C PHE A 273 -19.30 -23.73 -22.41
N ALA A 274 -18.56 -22.91 -23.16
CA ALA A 274 -17.64 -21.93 -22.60
C ALA A 274 -18.37 -20.87 -21.74
N LYS A 275 -19.54 -20.44 -22.20
CA LYS A 275 -20.43 -19.54 -21.47
C LYS A 275 -20.99 -20.20 -20.20
N ASP A 276 -21.46 -21.43 -20.33
CA ASP A 276 -22.13 -22.17 -19.27
C ASP A 276 -21.17 -22.60 -18.16
N ILE A 277 -19.96 -23.10 -18.49
CA ILE A 277 -18.95 -23.45 -17.48
C ILE A 277 -18.48 -22.21 -16.71
N TYR A 278 -18.35 -21.07 -17.38
CA TYR A 278 -17.99 -19.81 -16.73
C TYR A 278 -19.12 -19.27 -15.86
N ALA A 279 -20.37 -19.32 -16.32
CA ALA A 279 -21.53 -18.99 -15.51
C ALA A 279 -21.65 -19.91 -14.28
N LEU A 280 -21.46 -21.22 -14.45
CA LEU A 280 -21.42 -22.21 -13.37
C LEU A 280 -20.36 -21.85 -12.33
N ALA A 281 -19.13 -21.55 -12.75
CA ALA A 281 -18.06 -21.19 -11.84
C ALA A 281 -18.31 -19.87 -11.10
N GLN A 282 -18.83 -18.85 -11.80
CA GLN A 282 -19.18 -17.56 -11.19
C GLN A 282 -20.31 -17.70 -10.16
N ASN A 283 -21.34 -18.47 -10.49
CA ASN A 283 -22.45 -18.74 -9.59
C ASN A 283 -21.97 -19.44 -8.31
N GLN A 284 -21.08 -20.43 -8.43
CA GLN A 284 -20.51 -21.12 -7.27
C GLN A 284 -19.64 -20.20 -6.41
N LYS A 285 -18.83 -19.33 -7.02
CA LYS A 285 -18.09 -18.31 -6.29
C LYS A 285 -19.03 -17.34 -5.56
N GLN A 286 -20.12 -16.93 -6.19
CA GLN A 286 -21.11 -16.06 -5.56
C GLN A 286 -21.84 -16.75 -4.39
N ILE A 287 -22.14 -18.05 -4.51
CA ILE A 287 -22.71 -18.85 -3.41
C ILE A 287 -21.77 -18.84 -2.20
N LEU A 288 -20.47 -19.10 -2.41
CA LEU A 288 -19.47 -19.05 -1.34
C LEU A 288 -19.28 -17.63 -0.77
N SER A 289 -19.31 -16.61 -1.63
CA SER A 289 -19.25 -15.20 -1.23
C SER A 289 -20.45 -14.80 -0.35
N ASN A 290 -21.65 -15.28 -0.68
CA ASN A 290 -22.84 -15.06 0.13
C ASN A 290 -22.72 -15.72 1.52
N ALA A 291 -22.23 -16.96 1.57
CA ALA A 291 -21.96 -17.65 2.84
C ALA A 291 -20.90 -16.92 3.69
N SER A 292 -19.82 -16.43 3.06
CA SER A 292 -18.80 -15.60 3.70
C SER A 292 -19.36 -14.28 4.22
N SER A 293 -20.26 -13.64 3.46
CA SER A 293 -20.93 -12.41 3.89
C SER A 293 -21.81 -12.63 5.12
N ILE A 294 -22.52 -13.76 5.20
CA ILE A 294 -23.30 -14.15 6.38
C ILE A 294 -22.39 -14.41 7.59
N PHE A 295 -21.27 -15.10 7.39
CA PHE A 295 -20.26 -15.27 8.44
C PHE A 295 -19.72 -13.92 8.96
N ASN A 296 -19.45 -12.98 8.06
CA ASN A 296 -19.01 -11.63 8.44
C ASN A 296 -20.09 -10.87 9.22
N LEU A 297 -21.38 -11.05 8.88
CA LEU A 297 -22.49 -10.48 9.65
C LEU A 297 -22.54 -11.06 11.07
N PHE A 298 -22.27 -12.35 11.25
CA PHE A 298 -22.15 -12.96 12.58
C PHE A 298 -20.99 -12.35 13.37
N ASN A 299 -19.80 -12.24 12.76
CA ASN A 299 -18.62 -11.67 13.41
C ASN A 299 -18.73 -10.18 13.71
N SER A 300 -19.62 -9.46 13.01
CA SER A 300 -19.87 -8.04 13.23
C SER A 300 -20.85 -7.79 14.37
N ILE A 301 -21.46 -8.83 14.96
CA ILE A 301 -22.30 -8.69 16.15
C ILE A 301 -21.41 -8.34 17.35
N PRO A 302 -21.73 -7.29 18.14
CA PRO A 302 -21.04 -6.97 19.37
C PRO A 302 -20.91 -8.18 20.31
N LYS A 303 -19.72 -8.39 20.88
CA LYS A 303 -19.40 -9.61 21.66
C LYS A 303 -20.34 -9.86 22.84
N ASP A 304 -20.82 -8.79 23.47
CA ASP A 304 -21.82 -8.84 24.52
C ASP A 304 -23.16 -9.37 24.00
N GLN A 305 -23.68 -8.83 22.89
CA GLN A 305 -24.93 -9.28 22.26
C GLN A 305 -24.82 -10.72 21.73
N LEU A 306 -23.68 -11.06 21.10
CA LEU A 306 -23.42 -12.41 20.60
C LEU A 306 -23.44 -13.44 21.72
N LYS A 307 -22.85 -13.13 22.89
CA LYS A 307 -22.86 -14.01 24.07
C LYS A 307 -24.28 -14.30 24.58
N TYR A 308 -25.20 -13.32 24.51
CA TYR A 308 -26.61 -13.56 24.81
C TYR A 308 -27.25 -14.46 23.76
N LEU A 309 -26.99 -14.22 22.48
CA LEU A 309 -27.52 -15.02 21.37
C LEU A 309 -27.11 -16.50 21.47
N GLU A 310 -25.82 -16.76 21.69
CA GLU A 310 -25.26 -18.12 21.85
C GLU A 310 -25.89 -18.90 23.00
N LYS A 311 -26.27 -18.19 24.07
CA LYS A 311 -26.81 -18.79 25.31
C LYS A 311 -28.31 -18.57 25.49
N ALA A 312 -29.02 -18.13 24.45
CA ALA A 312 -30.44 -17.82 24.53
C ALA A 312 -31.30 -19.03 24.92
N TYR A 313 -30.83 -20.25 24.65
CA TYR A 313 -31.49 -21.50 25.05
C TYR A 313 -31.43 -21.77 26.57
N LEU A 314 -30.54 -21.08 27.30
CA LEU A 314 -30.39 -21.16 28.77
C LEU A 314 -31.16 -20.05 29.49
N LYS A 315 -32.03 -19.29 28.79
CA LYS A 315 -32.84 -18.23 29.40
C LYS A 315 -33.76 -18.81 30.47
N VAL A 316 -33.72 -18.23 31.66
CA VAL A 316 -34.45 -18.66 32.85
C VAL A 316 -35.80 -17.94 32.90
N PRO A 317 -36.91 -18.65 33.16
CA PRO A 317 -38.22 -18.03 33.30
C PRO A 317 -38.35 -17.20 34.59
N HIS A 318 -39.24 -16.21 34.60
CA HIS A 318 -39.45 -15.33 35.76
C HIS A 318 -39.95 -16.07 37.01
N LEU A 319 -40.79 -17.09 36.83
CA LEU A 319 -41.20 -18.04 37.87
C LEU A 319 -40.41 -19.34 37.65
N GLY A 320 -39.68 -19.78 38.66
CA GLY A 320 -38.52 -20.68 38.58
C GLY A 320 -38.76 -22.14 38.17
N SER A 321 -39.43 -22.38 37.05
CA SER A 321 -39.44 -23.67 36.36
C SER A 321 -39.38 -23.46 34.85
N THR A 322 -38.31 -23.98 34.22
CA THR A 322 -38.14 -24.04 32.76
C THR A 322 -39.42 -24.61 32.14
N PRO A 323 -40.09 -23.94 31.17
CA PRO A 323 -41.16 -24.59 30.43
C PRO A 323 -40.61 -25.89 29.85
N THR A 324 -41.38 -26.96 29.95
CA THR A 324 -41.00 -28.32 29.55
C THR A 324 -40.67 -28.49 28.06
N ASN A 325 -40.69 -27.42 27.27
CA ASN A 325 -40.15 -27.36 25.92
C ASN A 325 -39.27 -26.11 25.73
N PRO A 326 -38.02 -26.08 26.22
CA PRO A 326 -37.05 -25.11 25.74
C PRO A 326 -36.87 -25.28 24.24
N TYR A 327 -36.67 -24.15 23.57
CA TYR A 327 -36.47 -23.98 22.13
C TYR A 327 -35.40 -24.93 21.51
N ARG A 328 -34.46 -25.46 22.30
CA ARG A 328 -33.76 -26.76 22.10
C ARG A 328 -32.95 -26.98 23.38
N GLN A 329 -32.82 -28.21 23.88
CA GLN A 329 -32.00 -28.44 25.08
C GLN A 329 -30.48 -28.29 24.83
N ASN A 330 -30.03 -28.30 23.56
CA ASN A 330 -28.62 -28.16 23.18
C ASN A 330 -28.46 -27.42 21.84
N VAL A 331 -28.47 -26.08 21.86
CA VAL A 331 -28.11 -25.26 20.69
C VAL A 331 -26.62 -24.90 20.77
N ASN A 332 -25.86 -25.17 19.71
CA ASN A 332 -24.47 -24.75 19.61
C ASN A 332 -24.27 -23.88 18.36
N LEU A 333 -24.70 -22.62 18.46
CA LEU A 333 -24.60 -21.65 17.37
C LEU A 333 -23.14 -21.43 16.94
N ASN A 334 -22.17 -21.46 17.87
CA ASN A 334 -20.76 -21.35 17.53
C ASN A 334 -20.26 -22.47 16.64
N LYS A 335 -20.67 -23.71 16.90
CA LYS A 335 -20.35 -24.84 16.03
C LYS A 335 -20.94 -24.66 14.64
N GLU A 336 -22.18 -24.16 14.54
CA GLU A 336 -22.83 -23.91 13.26
C GLU A 336 -22.16 -22.75 12.48
N ILE A 337 -21.79 -21.65 13.15
CA ILE A 337 -21.05 -20.53 12.54
C ILE A 337 -19.66 -20.99 12.05
N ASN A 338 -18.93 -21.77 12.85
CA ASN A 338 -17.62 -22.29 12.46
C ASN A 338 -17.73 -23.23 11.25
N ALA A 339 -18.77 -24.08 11.20
CA ALA A 339 -19.02 -24.94 10.05
C ALA A 339 -19.24 -24.13 8.75
N VAL A 340 -19.85 -22.93 8.82
CA VAL A 340 -19.95 -22.04 7.65
C VAL A 340 -18.56 -21.63 7.16
N GLN A 341 -17.68 -21.20 8.06
CA GLN A 341 -16.32 -20.79 7.72
C GLN A 341 -15.50 -21.95 7.14
N ASP A 342 -15.53 -23.11 7.79
CA ASP A 342 -14.79 -24.30 7.37
C ASP A 342 -15.20 -24.75 5.97
N ASN A 343 -16.51 -24.73 5.68
CA ASN A 343 -17.01 -25.05 4.34
C ASN A 343 -16.56 -24.04 3.28
N VAL A 344 -16.57 -22.74 3.59
CA VAL A 344 -16.07 -21.72 2.66
C VAL A 344 -14.58 -21.93 2.38
N ALA A 345 -13.78 -22.23 3.40
CA ALA A 345 -12.34 -22.49 3.24
C ALA A 345 -12.07 -23.78 2.44
N ASN A 346 -12.80 -24.86 2.73
CA ASN A 346 -12.63 -26.18 2.10
C ASN A 346 -12.91 -26.15 0.59
N TYR A 347 -13.90 -25.37 0.16
CA TYR A 347 -14.28 -25.29 -1.26
C TYR A 347 -13.70 -24.09 -1.99
N GLY A 348 -13.37 -23.00 -1.30
CA GLY A 348 -12.94 -21.73 -1.90
C GLY A 348 -11.80 -21.87 -2.91
N ASN A 349 -10.69 -22.50 -2.51
CA ASN A 349 -9.52 -22.67 -3.38
C ASN A 349 -9.82 -23.50 -4.64
N ARG A 350 -10.64 -24.55 -4.51
CA ARG A 350 -11.03 -25.41 -5.64
C ARG A 350 -11.92 -24.65 -6.62
N ILE A 351 -12.89 -23.89 -6.11
CA ILE A 351 -13.77 -23.07 -6.94
C ILE A 351 -13.02 -21.92 -7.61
N ASP A 352 -12.06 -21.30 -6.93
CA ASP A 352 -11.23 -20.24 -7.51
C ASP A 352 -10.34 -20.76 -8.64
N SER A 353 -9.72 -21.93 -8.45
CA SER A 353 -8.95 -22.61 -9.50
C SER A 353 -9.84 -22.97 -10.69
N ALA A 354 -11.00 -23.58 -10.45
CA ALA A 354 -11.94 -23.94 -11.50
C ALA A 354 -12.50 -22.71 -12.24
N LEU A 355 -12.76 -21.60 -11.54
CA LEU A 355 -13.17 -20.33 -12.12
C LEU A 355 -12.07 -19.72 -13.00
N SER A 356 -10.80 -19.83 -12.60
CA SER A 356 -9.68 -19.37 -13.43
C SER A 356 -9.66 -20.11 -14.77
N VAL A 357 -9.76 -21.45 -14.73
CA VAL A 357 -9.82 -22.29 -15.93
C VAL A 357 -11.06 -21.97 -16.78
N ALA A 358 -12.23 -21.85 -16.15
CA ALA A 358 -13.47 -21.52 -16.85
C ALA A 358 -13.42 -20.14 -17.53
N ARG A 359 -12.75 -19.16 -16.91
CA ARG A 359 -12.50 -17.84 -17.49
C ARG A 359 -11.58 -17.93 -18.70
N ASP A 360 -10.50 -18.70 -18.62
CA ASP A 360 -9.58 -18.92 -19.75
C ASP A 360 -10.32 -19.57 -20.93
N VAL A 361 -11.18 -20.55 -20.66
CA VAL A 361 -12.05 -21.20 -21.66
C VAL A 361 -13.02 -20.20 -22.28
N TYR A 362 -13.69 -19.36 -21.48
CA TYR A 362 -14.63 -18.34 -21.95
C TYR A 362 -13.94 -17.29 -22.84
N ASN A 363 -12.76 -16.83 -22.44
CA ASN A 363 -12.01 -15.79 -23.12
C ASN A 363 -11.11 -16.30 -24.25
N LEU A 364 -11.09 -17.60 -24.54
CA LEU A 364 -10.14 -18.21 -25.48
C LEU A 364 -10.04 -17.47 -26.81
N LYS A 365 -11.18 -17.11 -27.44
CA LYS A 365 -11.18 -16.41 -28.73
C LYS A 365 -10.64 -14.97 -28.62
N SER A 366 -10.97 -14.26 -27.54
CA SER A 366 -10.41 -12.92 -27.27
C SER A 366 -8.90 -13.02 -27.06
N ASN A 367 -8.48 -13.96 -26.20
CA ASN A 367 -7.07 -14.20 -25.88
C ASN A 367 -6.26 -14.55 -27.13
N GLN A 368 -6.83 -15.34 -28.07
CA GLN A 368 -6.21 -15.67 -29.36
C GLN A 368 -5.99 -14.44 -30.26
N THR A 369 -6.88 -13.45 -30.24
CA THR A 369 -6.70 -12.19 -30.97
C THR A 369 -5.72 -11.26 -30.25
N GLU A 370 -5.84 -11.15 -28.94
CA GLU A 370 -4.99 -10.30 -28.10
C GLU A 370 -3.53 -10.77 -28.10
N ILE A 371 -3.28 -12.07 -28.11
CA ILE A 371 -1.90 -12.59 -28.09
C ILE A 371 -1.14 -12.27 -29.39
N VAL A 372 -1.84 -12.28 -30.53
CA VAL A 372 -1.27 -11.89 -31.83
C VAL A 372 -0.91 -10.40 -31.81
N THR A 373 -1.79 -9.58 -31.25
CA THR A 373 -1.57 -8.14 -31.10
C THR A 373 -0.39 -7.87 -30.17
N ALA A 374 -0.39 -8.45 -28.96
CA ALA A 374 0.70 -8.32 -27.99
C ALA A 374 2.06 -8.78 -28.55
N TYR A 375 2.08 -9.84 -29.35
CA TYR A 375 3.29 -10.28 -30.06
C TYR A 375 3.76 -9.26 -31.09
N ASN A 376 2.86 -8.75 -31.94
CA ASN A 376 3.21 -7.77 -32.97
C ASN A 376 3.70 -6.45 -32.37
N ASP A 377 3.08 -6.00 -31.27
CA ASP A 377 3.48 -4.81 -30.54
C ASP A 377 4.86 -5.00 -29.91
N ALA A 378 5.10 -6.11 -29.20
CA ALA A 378 6.41 -6.43 -28.63
C ALA A 378 7.50 -6.57 -29.72
N LYS A 379 7.16 -7.17 -30.87
CA LYS A 379 8.07 -7.31 -32.00
C LYS A 379 8.42 -5.94 -32.60
N THR A 380 7.42 -5.09 -32.82
CA THR A 380 7.62 -3.75 -33.39
C THR A 380 8.44 -2.88 -32.43
N LEU A 381 8.07 -2.87 -31.16
CA LEU A 381 8.75 -2.10 -30.13
C LEU A 381 10.20 -2.57 -29.92
N SER A 382 10.46 -3.87 -29.92
CA SER A 382 11.84 -4.37 -29.85
C SER A 382 12.67 -3.97 -31.08
N GLN A 383 12.08 -3.96 -32.29
CA GLN A 383 12.75 -3.46 -33.49
C GLN A 383 13.03 -1.95 -33.45
N GLU A 384 12.10 -1.15 -32.92
CA GLU A 384 12.32 0.29 -32.72
C GLU A 384 13.45 0.55 -31.72
N ILE A 385 13.42 -0.14 -30.58
CA ILE A 385 14.46 -0.05 -29.55
C ILE A 385 15.83 -0.44 -30.12
N SER A 386 15.91 -1.52 -30.90
CA SER A 386 17.16 -1.95 -31.53
C SER A 386 17.76 -0.92 -32.51
N LYS A 387 16.94 -0.02 -33.06
CA LYS A 387 17.40 1.07 -33.94
C LYS A 387 17.87 2.31 -33.19
N LEU A 388 17.65 2.40 -31.87
CA LEU A 388 18.10 3.55 -31.08
C LEU A 388 19.62 3.49 -30.90
N PRO A 389 20.38 4.53 -31.28
CA PRO A 389 21.85 4.51 -31.21
C PRO A 389 22.37 4.43 -29.77
N TYR A 390 21.55 4.82 -28.79
CA TYR A 390 21.85 4.78 -27.36
C TYR A 390 21.36 3.51 -26.65
N ASN A 391 20.75 2.56 -27.37
CA ASN A 391 20.38 1.27 -26.81
C ASN A 391 21.63 0.38 -26.61
N LYS A 392 21.75 -0.21 -25.41
CA LYS A 392 22.83 -1.13 -25.01
C LYS A 392 22.34 -2.54 -24.67
N VAL A 393 21.03 -2.80 -24.70
CA VAL A 393 20.46 -4.14 -24.45
C VAL A 393 20.06 -4.75 -25.77
N ASN A 394 20.51 -5.97 -26.03
CA ASN A 394 20.05 -6.73 -27.18
C ASN A 394 18.61 -7.21 -26.93
N VAL A 395 17.65 -6.56 -27.57
CA VAL A 395 16.22 -6.94 -27.56
C VAL A 395 15.79 -7.60 -28.87
N THR A 396 16.73 -7.83 -29.80
CA THR A 396 16.43 -8.43 -31.09
C THR A 396 16.04 -9.90 -30.92
N ASN A 397 14.87 -10.31 -31.44
CA ASN A 397 14.31 -11.65 -31.24
C ASN A 397 13.95 -11.98 -29.77
N ILE A 398 13.67 -10.95 -28.94
CA ILE A 398 13.16 -11.16 -27.58
C ILE A 398 11.80 -11.87 -27.58
N VAL A 399 11.03 -11.70 -28.66
CA VAL A 399 9.86 -12.49 -28.99
C VAL A 399 10.09 -13.23 -30.30
N MET A 400 9.70 -14.50 -30.35
CA MET A 400 9.84 -15.35 -31.53
C MET A 400 8.50 -15.98 -31.89
N SER A 401 8.20 -16.05 -33.19
CA SER A 401 7.03 -16.76 -33.71
C SER A 401 7.13 -18.26 -33.45
N PRO A 402 6.00 -18.97 -33.36
CA PRO A 402 5.99 -20.43 -33.34
C PRO A 402 6.72 -21.01 -34.55
N LYS A 403 7.43 -22.14 -34.36
CA LYS A 403 8.13 -22.84 -35.45
C LYS A 403 7.19 -23.63 -36.37
N ASP A 404 5.98 -23.93 -35.92
CA ASP A 404 5.02 -24.80 -36.63
C ASP A 404 3.65 -24.10 -36.70
N SER A 405 3.05 -24.08 -37.90
CA SER A 405 1.86 -23.26 -38.20
C SER A 405 0.52 -23.97 -37.93
N THR A 406 0.53 -25.29 -37.73
CA THR A 406 -0.69 -26.11 -37.61
C THR A 406 -0.91 -26.66 -36.19
N ALA A 407 0.15 -26.92 -35.42
CA ALA A 407 0.10 -27.31 -34.01
C ALA A 407 0.85 -26.28 -33.15
N GLY A 408 0.14 -25.35 -32.52
CA GLY A 408 0.74 -24.32 -31.67
C GLY A 408 0.86 -22.94 -32.28
N GLN A 409 -0.12 -22.52 -33.10
CA GLN A 409 -0.24 -21.19 -33.72
C GLN A 409 -0.03 -20.01 -32.74
N TYR A 410 -0.28 -20.21 -31.44
CA TYR A 410 -0.13 -19.20 -30.38
C TYR A 410 1.03 -19.47 -29.41
N ASN A 411 1.92 -20.43 -29.72
CA ASN A 411 3.05 -20.80 -28.87
C ASN A 411 4.26 -19.88 -29.07
N TYR A 412 4.06 -18.57 -28.85
CA TYR A 412 5.14 -17.59 -28.91
C TYR A 412 6.21 -17.89 -27.85
N GLN A 413 7.47 -17.63 -28.19
CA GLN A 413 8.59 -17.80 -27.27
C GLN A 413 9.15 -16.45 -26.87
N ILE A 414 9.45 -16.30 -25.58
CA ILE A 414 10.17 -15.16 -25.03
C ILE A 414 11.58 -15.63 -24.74
N ASN A 415 12.60 -14.94 -25.23
CA ASN A 415 13.98 -15.26 -24.91
C ASN A 415 14.27 -14.87 -23.44
N PRO A 416 14.52 -15.84 -22.55
CA PRO A 416 14.65 -15.57 -21.11
C PRO A 416 15.90 -14.73 -20.78
N GLU A 417 17.00 -14.90 -21.53
CA GLU A 417 18.22 -14.13 -21.33
C GLU A 417 18.02 -12.66 -21.67
N GLN A 418 17.37 -12.38 -22.81
CA GLN A 418 17.08 -11.01 -23.24
C GLN A 418 16.06 -10.33 -22.33
N GLN A 419 15.04 -11.07 -21.88
CA GLN A 419 14.08 -10.57 -20.89
C GLN A 419 14.77 -10.24 -19.56
N SER A 420 15.68 -11.10 -19.10
CA SER A 420 16.48 -10.85 -17.88
C SER A 420 17.33 -9.59 -18.04
N ASN A 421 18.03 -9.44 -19.16
CA ASN A 421 18.86 -8.26 -19.44
C ASN A 421 18.02 -6.96 -19.51
N LEU A 422 16.83 -7.01 -20.11
CA LEU A 422 15.88 -5.89 -20.11
C LEU A 422 15.45 -5.51 -18.69
N ASN A 423 15.08 -6.49 -17.87
CA ASN A 423 14.66 -6.26 -16.49
C ASN A 423 15.80 -5.70 -15.62
N GLN A 424 17.03 -6.19 -15.81
CA GLN A 424 18.21 -5.63 -15.14
C GLN A 424 18.45 -4.17 -15.57
N ALA A 425 18.33 -3.85 -16.86
CA ALA A 425 18.45 -2.48 -17.34
C ALA A 425 17.39 -1.54 -16.75
N LEU A 426 16.13 -1.99 -16.68
CA LEU A 426 15.05 -1.26 -16.00
C LEU A 426 15.36 -1.03 -14.52
N ALA A 427 15.85 -2.06 -13.82
CA ALA A 427 16.25 -1.92 -12.42
C ALA A 427 17.39 -0.91 -12.24
N ALA A 428 18.38 -0.91 -13.12
CA ALA A 428 19.48 0.06 -13.11
C ALA A 428 19.01 1.49 -13.40
N MET A 429 18.05 1.68 -14.30
CA MET A 429 17.44 2.99 -14.58
C MET A 429 16.46 3.45 -13.49
N SER A 430 15.96 2.53 -12.66
CA SER A 430 14.88 2.81 -11.70
C SER A 430 15.24 3.87 -10.66
N ASN A 431 16.50 3.94 -10.23
CA ASN A 431 16.99 4.90 -9.25
C ASN A 431 17.44 6.22 -9.88
N ASN A 432 17.53 6.28 -11.22
CA ASN A 432 18.03 7.46 -11.91
C ASN A 432 16.98 8.60 -11.86
N PRO A 433 17.31 9.78 -11.28
CA PRO A 433 16.37 10.88 -11.15
C PRO A 433 15.94 11.48 -12.49
N PHE A 434 16.70 11.24 -13.56
CA PHE A 434 16.39 11.71 -14.91
C PHE A 434 15.49 10.76 -15.69
N LYS A 435 15.14 9.57 -15.17
CA LYS A 435 14.35 8.56 -15.91
C LYS A 435 12.97 9.05 -16.35
N LYS A 436 12.37 9.99 -15.61
CA LYS A 436 11.05 10.58 -15.92
C LYS A 436 11.15 12.00 -16.50
N VAL A 437 12.37 12.52 -16.65
CA VAL A 437 12.60 13.90 -17.07
C VAL A 437 12.76 13.93 -18.58
N GLY A 438 11.90 14.71 -19.25
CA GLY A 438 11.95 14.91 -20.70
C GLY A 438 13.12 15.79 -21.14
N MET A 439 13.02 16.34 -22.35
CA MET A 439 14.05 17.23 -22.89
C MET A 439 14.16 18.51 -22.04
N ILE A 440 15.38 18.87 -21.67
CA ILE A 440 15.78 20.12 -21.03
C ILE A 440 16.89 20.72 -21.89
N ALA A 441 16.59 21.82 -22.60
CA ALA A 441 17.55 22.49 -23.48
C ALA A 441 18.81 22.95 -22.71
N SER A 442 18.60 23.67 -21.60
CA SER A 442 19.58 23.96 -20.55
C SER A 442 18.87 24.70 -19.41
N GLN A 443 19.15 24.34 -18.16
CA GLN A 443 18.63 25.07 -16.99
C GLN A 443 19.74 25.28 -15.95
N ASN A 444 19.80 26.50 -15.43
CA ASN A 444 20.75 26.91 -14.41
C ASN A 444 19.99 27.15 -13.10
N ASN A 445 20.45 26.52 -12.02
CA ASN A 445 19.87 26.68 -10.70
C ASN A 445 20.97 27.09 -9.72
N ASN A 446 20.75 28.14 -8.96
CA ASN A 446 21.76 28.68 -8.06
C ASN A 446 21.49 28.22 -6.63
N GLY A 447 22.55 28.09 -5.84
CA GLY A 447 22.46 27.82 -4.41
C GLY A 447 23.56 28.55 -3.65
N ALA A 448 23.21 29.04 -2.47
CA ALA A 448 24.17 29.62 -1.56
C ALA A 448 25.05 28.52 -0.94
N LEU A 449 26.35 28.80 -0.87
CA LEU A 449 27.35 27.97 -0.22
C LEU A 449 27.82 28.65 1.06
N ASN A 450 28.02 27.87 2.11
CA ASN A 450 28.58 28.31 3.38
C ASN A 450 29.70 27.35 3.78
N GLY A 451 30.75 27.83 4.43
CA GLY A 451 31.88 26.96 4.70
C GLY A 451 33.01 27.57 5.51
N LEU A 452 34.05 26.76 5.69
CA LEU A 452 35.25 27.11 6.43
C LEU A 452 36.48 26.87 5.57
N GLY A 453 37.51 27.67 5.77
CA GLY A 453 38.78 27.54 5.06
C GLY A 453 39.96 27.69 5.99
N VAL A 454 41.05 26.96 5.71
CA VAL A 454 42.32 27.04 6.39
C VAL A 454 43.43 27.24 5.36
N GLN A 455 44.40 28.09 5.68
CA GLN A 455 45.58 28.29 4.85
C GLN A 455 46.82 28.30 5.72
N VAL A 456 47.90 27.71 5.24
CA VAL A 456 49.21 27.71 5.91
C VAL A 456 50.30 28.00 4.89
N GLY A 457 51.22 28.87 5.23
CA GLY A 457 52.26 29.25 4.28
C GLY A 457 53.29 30.19 4.86
N TYR A 458 54.02 30.83 3.95
CA TYR A 458 55.08 31.76 4.29
C TYR A 458 54.90 33.07 3.51
N LYS A 459 55.12 34.20 4.18
CA LYS A 459 55.07 35.55 3.58
C LYS A 459 56.48 36.14 3.56
N GLN A 460 56.87 36.72 2.44
CA GLN A 460 58.16 37.38 2.23
C GLN A 460 57.96 38.80 1.71
N PHE A 461 58.50 39.80 2.41
CA PHE A 461 58.47 41.21 2.03
C PHE A 461 59.83 41.67 1.51
N PHE A 462 59.80 42.60 0.54
CA PHE A 462 60.97 43.09 -0.18
C PHE A 462 61.15 44.61 0.04
N GLY A 463 62.43 45.03 0.07
CA GLY A 463 62.84 46.41 0.26
C GLY A 463 62.75 46.90 1.71
N GLU A 464 63.46 47.99 2.01
CA GLU A 464 63.52 48.58 3.36
C GLU A 464 62.14 49.03 3.87
N SER A 465 61.26 49.46 2.97
CA SER A 465 59.89 49.92 3.31
C SER A 465 58.86 48.79 3.43
N LYS A 466 59.23 47.54 3.09
CA LYS A 466 58.34 46.36 3.07
C LYS A 466 56.98 46.61 2.40
N ARG A 467 56.99 47.41 1.34
CA ARG A 467 55.78 47.81 0.61
C ARG A 467 55.23 46.69 -0.27
N TRP A 468 56.13 45.87 -0.81
CA TRP A 468 55.81 44.74 -1.68
C TRP A 468 56.19 43.44 -1.00
N GLY A 469 55.36 42.43 -1.14
CA GLY A 469 55.65 41.09 -0.67
C GLY A 469 55.02 40.04 -1.55
N LEU A 470 55.36 38.79 -1.25
CA LEU A 470 54.84 37.62 -1.91
C LEU A 470 54.56 36.55 -0.85
N ARG A 471 53.43 35.86 -0.98
CA ARG A 471 53.12 34.71 -0.12
C ARG A 471 52.91 33.46 -0.94
N TYR A 472 53.36 32.34 -0.39
CA TYR A 472 53.12 31.01 -0.94
C TYR A 472 52.50 30.15 0.14
N TYR A 473 51.42 29.42 -0.18
CA TYR A 473 50.62 28.74 0.82
C TYR A 473 49.94 27.49 0.28
N GLY A 474 49.74 26.51 1.17
CA GLY A 474 48.76 25.47 0.99
C GLY A 474 47.42 25.90 1.58
N PHE A 475 46.32 25.45 0.99
CA PHE A 475 44.99 25.73 1.51
C PHE A 475 44.04 24.54 1.39
N PHE A 476 43.03 24.56 2.26
CA PHE A 476 41.93 23.62 2.30
C PHE A 476 40.65 24.34 2.67
N ASP A 477 39.63 24.22 1.82
CA ASP A 477 38.33 24.84 1.95
C ASP A 477 37.23 23.76 1.92
N TYR A 478 36.34 23.79 2.91
CA TYR A 478 35.10 23.02 2.93
C TYR A 478 33.90 23.96 2.74
N ASN A 479 32.98 23.61 1.87
CA ASN A 479 31.72 24.31 1.66
C ASN A 479 30.55 23.34 1.57
N HIS A 480 29.43 23.73 2.16
CA HIS A 480 28.15 23.04 2.07
C HIS A 480 27.10 23.98 1.46
N GLY A 481 26.25 23.45 0.60
CA GLY A 481 25.08 24.18 0.14
C GLY A 481 24.01 23.31 -0.50
N TYR A 482 22.81 23.85 -0.51
CA TYR A 482 21.65 23.20 -1.10
C TYR A 482 21.26 23.91 -2.39
N ILE A 483 21.25 23.18 -3.50
CA ILE A 483 20.83 23.68 -4.80
C ILE A 483 19.49 23.04 -5.15
N LYS A 484 18.46 23.88 -5.24
CA LYS A 484 17.09 23.47 -5.53
C LYS A 484 16.83 23.55 -7.03
N SER A 485 16.21 22.51 -7.60
CA SER A 485 15.65 22.54 -8.95
C SER A 485 14.26 21.92 -8.96
N SER A 486 13.51 22.08 -10.05
CA SER A 486 12.18 21.48 -10.18
C SER A 486 12.18 19.95 -10.26
N PHE A 487 13.34 19.31 -10.51
CA PHE A 487 13.42 17.86 -10.74
C PHE A 487 14.69 17.19 -10.16
N PHE A 488 15.70 17.96 -9.77
CA PHE A 488 16.96 17.46 -9.20
C PHE A 488 17.41 18.40 -8.09
N ASN A 489 16.96 18.10 -6.87
CA ASN A 489 17.40 18.77 -5.66
C ASN A 489 18.64 18.10 -5.12
N SER A 490 19.65 18.89 -4.77
CA SER A 490 20.82 18.31 -4.15
C SER A 490 21.45 19.14 -3.06
N SER A 491 21.77 18.43 -1.98
CA SER A 491 22.71 18.88 -0.98
C SER A 491 24.11 18.53 -1.47
N SER A 492 24.99 19.52 -1.57
CA SER A 492 26.33 19.37 -2.11
C SER A 492 27.38 19.81 -1.10
N ASP A 493 28.32 18.90 -0.82
CA ASP A 493 29.56 19.17 -0.10
C ASP A 493 30.69 19.36 -1.10
N ILE A 494 31.44 20.45 -0.95
CA ILE A 494 32.50 20.87 -1.87
C ILE A 494 33.80 20.98 -1.07
N TRP A 495 34.80 20.26 -1.51
CA TRP A 495 36.15 20.27 -0.94
C TRP A 495 37.09 20.89 -1.96
N THR A 496 37.74 22.00 -1.62
CA THR A 496 38.73 22.66 -2.49
C THR A 496 40.07 22.67 -1.78
N TYR A 497 41.12 22.17 -2.43
CA TYR A 497 42.44 22.05 -1.81
C TYR A 497 43.54 22.25 -2.83
N GLY A 498 44.66 22.81 -2.40
CA GLY A 498 45.77 23.06 -3.32
C GLY A 498 46.82 24.02 -2.79
N GLY A 499 47.55 24.62 -3.73
CA GLY A 499 48.62 25.58 -3.46
C GLY A 499 48.37 26.91 -4.18
N GLY A 500 48.77 28.00 -3.55
CA GLY A 500 48.59 29.34 -4.09
C GLY A 500 49.80 30.23 -3.90
N SER A 501 49.85 31.29 -4.71
CA SER A 501 50.82 32.36 -4.59
C SER A 501 50.14 33.71 -4.81
N ASP A 502 50.31 34.64 -3.87
CA ASP A 502 49.73 35.98 -3.97
C ASP A 502 50.78 37.06 -3.78
N LEU A 503 50.68 38.10 -4.61
CA LEU A 503 51.38 39.36 -4.44
C LEU A 503 50.71 40.16 -3.31
N LEU A 504 51.52 40.74 -2.44
CA LEU A 504 51.10 41.53 -1.29
C LEU A 504 51.53 42.98 -1.47
N VAL A 505 50.63 43.92 -1.25
CA VAL A 505 50.90 45.36 -1.32
C VAL A 505 50.46 46.04 -0.04
N ASN A 506 51.39 46.69 0.66
CA ASN A 506 51.07 47.51 1.84
C ASN A 506 50.75 48.95 1.40
N ILE A 507 49.56 49.42 1.76
CA ILE A 507 49.10 50.81 1.50
C ILE A 507 49.42 51.68 2.72
N ILE A 508 49.11 51.17 3.92
CA ILE A 508 49.45 51.79 5.19
C ILE A 508 50.36 50.82 5.93
N ASN A 509 51.58 51.25 6.22
CA ASN A 509 52.54 50.49 7.01
C ASN A 509 53.06 51.42 8.10
N ASP A 510 52.81 51.08 9.37
CA ASP A 510 53.35 51.78 10.55
C ASP A 510 52.53 52.96 11.11
N SER A 511 51.21 52.78 11.33
CA SER A 511 50.43 53.69 12.18
C SER A 511 50.46 53.22 13.64
N ILE A 512 51.00 54.05 14.54
CA ILE A 512 51.11 53.77 15.98
C ILE A 512 49.71 53.84 16.62
N THR A 513 49.22 52.70 17.12
CA THR A 513 47.98 52.65 17.90
C THR A 513 48.25 52.83 19.40
N ARG A 514 47.24 53.22 20.19
CA ARG A 514 47.30 53.67 21.60
C ARG A 514 48.00 52.74 22.63
N LYS A 515 48.58 51.59 22.22
CA LYS A 515 49.26 50.61 23.09
C LYS A 515 50.54 50.00 22.46
N ASN A 516 51.43 50.79 21.84
CA ASN A 516 52.69 50.31 21.21
C ASN A 516 52.52 49.22 20.12
N ASN A 517 51.32 49.02 19.58
CA ASN A 517 51.06 48.08 18.50
C ASN A 517 51.08 48.82 17.15
N LYS A 518 51.60 48.17 16.11
CA LYS A 518 51.70 48.73 14.75
C LYS A 518 50.62 48.14 13.86
N LEU A 519 49.89 48.99 13.15
CA LEU A 519 48.84 48.60 12.20
C LEU A 519 49.39 48.61 10.75
N SER A 520 49.07 47.55 10.01
CA SER A 520 49.26 47.43 8.56
C SER A 520 47.92 47.27 7.86
N VAL A 521 47.72 47.97 6.75
CA VAL A 521 46.59 47.78 5.84
C VAL A 521 47.11 47.64 4.42
N GLY A 522 46.66 46.60 3.72
CA GLY A 522 47.14 46.29 2.38
C GLY A 522 46.14 45.54 1.51
N LEU A 523 46.58 45.25 0.30
CA LEU A 523 45.90 44.43 -0.69
C LEU A 523 46.69 43.15 -0.93
N PHE A 524 46.00 42.12 -1.42
CA PHE A 524 46.64 40.95 -2.02
C PHE A 524 45.95 40.54 -3.31
N GLY A 525 46.72 39.95 -4.23
CA GLY A 525 46.21 39.42 -5.48
C GLY A 525 47.09 38.29 -6.02
N GLY A 526 46.49 37.18 -6.42
CA GLY A 526 47.25 35.99 -6.81
C GLY A 526 46.44 34.90 -7.50
N ILE A 527 47.13 33.78 -7.70
CA ILE A 527 46.60 32.58 -8.37
C ILE A 527 46.74 31.35 -7.48
N GLN A 528 45.77 30.45 -7.59
CA GLN A 528 45.74 29.16 -6.89
C GLN A 528 45.56 28.03 -7.90
N LEU A 529 46.31 26.95 -7.70
CA LEU A 529 46.12 25.66 -8.34
C LEU A 529 45.38 24.76 -7.35
N ALA A 530 44.17 24.31 -7.71
CA ALA A 530 43.34 23.53 -6.78
C ALA A 530 42.70 22.31 -7.41
N GLY A 531 42.62 21.23 -6.63
CA GLY A 531 41.60 20.20 -6.80
C GLY A 531 40.28 20.67 -6.18
N THR A 532 39.16 20.34 -6.82
CA THR A 532 37.81 20.57 -6.30
C THR A 532 36.99 19.29 -6.44
N THR A 533 36.50 18.77 -5.31
CA THR A 533 35.66 17.59 -5.24
C THR A 533 34.25 17.99 -4.83
N TRP A 534 33.26 17.61 -5.63
CA TRP A 534 31.83 17.75 -5.36
C TRP A 534 31.26 16.41 -4.92
N LEU A 535 30.62 16.37 -3.76
CA LEU A 535 29.89 15.21 -3.26
C LEU A 535 28.42 15.58 -3.12
N ASN A 536 27.55 14.77 -3.70
CA ASN A 536 26.13 15.08 -3.81
C ASN A 536 25.26 14.03 -3.11
N SER A 537 24.18 14.47 -2.45
CA SER A 537 23.22 13.55 -1.81
C SER A 537 22.56 12.56 -2.78
N GLN A 538 22.52 12.86 -4.08
CA GLN A 538 21.98 11.97 -5.13
C GLN A 538 23.06 11.10 -5.80
N TYR A 539 24.30 11.07 -5.28
CA TYR A 539 25.40 10.29 -5.87
C TYR A 539 25.00 8.83 -6.12
N VAL A 540 24.42 8.16 -5.12
CA VAL A 540 24.00 6.74 -5.23
C VAL A 540 22.90 6.55 -6.27
N ASN A 541 21.98 7.50 -6.40
CA ASN A 541 20.89 7.46 -7.37
C ASN A 541 21.37 7.72 -8.81
N LEU A 542 22.51 8.42 -8.96
CA LEU A 542 23.16 8.66 -10.26
C LEU A 542 24.09 7.53 -10.67
N THR A 543 24.66 6.79 -9.71
CA THR A 543 25.55 5.65 -9.98
C THR A 543 24.77 4.35 -10.02
N ALA A 544 24.64 3.76 -11.22
CA ALA A 544 24.20 2.38 -11.36
C ALA A 544 25.42 1.45 -11.30
N PHE A 545 25.51 0.61 -10.28
CA PHE A 545 26.56 -0.40 -10.15
C PHE A 545 26.17 -1.69 -10.89
N ASN A 546 27.12 -2.28 -11.62
CA ASN A 546 27.01 -3.58 -12.31
C ASN A 546 25.89 -3.73 -13.35
N ASN A 547 25.82 -2.82 -14.35
CA ASN A 547 24.90 -2.93 -15.48
C ASN A 547 25.47 -2.28 -16.77
N PRO A 548 25.08 -2.70 -17.99
CA PRO A 548 25.42 -1.99 -19.25
C PRO A 548 25.11 -0.48 -19.25
N TYR A 549 24.17 -0.05 -18.42
CA TYR A 549 23.79 1.36 -18.22
C TYR A 549 24.48 2.03 -17.02
N SER A 550 25.64 1.52 -16.59
CA SER A 550 26.47 2.18 -15.57
C SER A 550 26.81 3.60 -16.00
N ALA A 551 26.35 4.56 -15.21
CA ALA A 551 26.69 5.96 -15.38
C ALA A 551 27.85 6.30 -14.45
N LYS A 552 28.87 6.98 -15.00
CA LYS A 552 30.04 7.41 -14.25
C LYS A 552 29.83 8.84 -13.75
N VAL A 553 30.11 9.05 -12.47
CA VAL A 553 30.12 10.37 -11.83
C VAL A 553 31.57 10.80 -11.63
N ASN A 554 31.95 11.94 -12.21
CA ASN A 554 33.27 12.53 -12.03
C ASN A 554 33.19 13.61 -10.96
N ALA A 555 33.41 13.22 -9.70
CA ALA A 555 33.27 14.11 -8.55
C ALA A 555 34.37 15.19 -8.47
N SER A 556 35.56 14.92 -9.01
CA SER A 556 36.75 15.77 -8.82
C SER A 556 37.26 16.37 -10.13
N ASN A 557 37.72 17.62 -10.08
CA ASN A 557 38.39 18.31 -11.17
C ASN A 557 39.54 19.20 -10.65
N PHE A 558 40.54 19.49 -11.49
CA PHE A 558 41.60 20.45 -11.22
C PHE A 558 41.31 21.79 -11.92
N GLN A 559 41.54 22.91 -11.23
CA GLN A 559 41.27 24.24 -11.77
C GLN A 559 42.21 25.32 -11.23
N PHE A 560 42.17 26.46 -11.90
CA PHE A 560 42.81 27.70 -11.44
C PHE A 560 41.79 28.59 -10.76
N LEU A 561 42.18 29.23 -9.66
CA LEU A 561 41.38 30.27 -9.00
C LEU A 561 42.17 31.58 -8.93
N PHE A 562 41.46 32.69 -9.08
CA PHE A 562 42.00 34.01 -8.72
C PHE A 562 41.64 34.32 -7.27
N ASN A 563 42.61 34.81 -6.51
CA ASN A 563 42.42 35.22 -5.12
C ASN A 563 42.77 36.70 -4.99
N LEU A 564 41.81 37.52 -4.57
CA LEU A 564 41.95 38.97 -4.44
C LEU A 564 41.40 39.41 -3.09
N GLY A 565 41.96 40.44 -2.45
CA GLY A 565 41.35 40.94 -1.22
C GLY A 565 42.10 42.03 -0.48
N LEU A 566 41.53 42.36 0.67
CA LEU A 566 42.03 43.33 1.63
C LEU A 566 42.62 42.59 2.82
N ARG A 567 43.70 43.13 3.38
CA ARG A 567 44.34 42.59 4.58
C ARG A 567 44.61 43.70 5.59
N THR A 568 44.41 43.36 6.86
CA THR A 568 44.77 44.20 7.99
C THR A 568 45.56 43.35 8.97
N ASN A 569 46.68 43.86 9.48
CA ASN A 569 47.51 43.16 10.46
C ASN A 569 47.88 44.09 11.60
N LEU A 570 47.88 43.56 12.82
CA LEU A 570 48.28 44.21 14.05
C LEU A 570 49.45 43.43 14.64
N ALA A 571 50.64 44.04 14.62
CA ALA A 571 51.82 43.46 15.26
C ALA A 571 51.87 43.82 16.74
N THR A 572 52.13 42.83 17.58
CA THR A 572 52.41 43.01 19.01
C THR A 572 53.90 43.27 19.26
N ALA A 573 54.24 43.93 20.38
CA ALA A 573 55.62 44.23 20.73
C ALA A 573 56.47 42.93 20.87
N ARG A 574 57.68 42.93 20.29
CA ARG A 574 58.64 41.82 20.36
C ARG A 574 58.97 41.46 21.82
N LYS A 575 59.00 40.16 22.14
CA LYS A 575 59.58 39.67 23.40
C LYS A 575 61.11 39.76 23.33
N LYS A 576 61.78 40.03 24.47
CA LYS A 576 63.23 40.26 24.56
C LYS A 576 64.09 39.13 23.95
N ASP A 577 63.56 37.91 23.83
CA ASP A 577 64.29 36.72 23.37
C ASP A 577 63.79 36.18 22.01
N SER A 578 63.05 36.97 21.21
CA SER A 578 62.55 36.54 19.89
C SER A 578 62.87 37.54 18.79
N GLU A 579 63.38 37.02 17.66
CA GLU A 579 63.64 37.80 16.43
C GLU A 579 62.35 38.24 15.72
N HIS A 580 61.20 37.62 16.03
CA HIS A 580 59.94 37.82 15.31
C HIS A 580 58.82 38.35 16.22
N SER A 581 57.98 39.26 15.70
CA SER A 581 56.77 39.73 16.39
C SER A 581 55.57 38.87 16.01
N ALA A 582 54.78 38.45 16.99
CA ALA A 582 53.48 37.83 16.72
C ALA A 582 52.53 38.85 16.07
N GLN A 583 51.97 38.46 14.91
CA GLN A 583 51.08 39.28 14.09
C GLN A 583 49.67 38.66 14.09
N HIS A 584 48.68 39.49 14.38
CA HIS A 584 47.26 39.12 14.32
C HIS A 584 46.58 39.91 13.22
N GLY A 585 45.91 39.22 12.30
CA GLY A 585 45.33 39.85 11.12
C GLY A 585 43.93 39.42 10.80
N ILE A 586 43.27 40.25 10.00
CA ILE A 586 41.99 39.96 9.38
C ILE A 586 42.13 40.18 7.87
N GLU A 587 41.75 39.17 7.09
CA GLU A 587 41.72 39.20 5.63
C GLU A 587 40.29 39.04 5.12
N LEU A 588 39.84 39.98 4.29
CA LEU A 588 38.58 39.89 3.55
C LEU A 588 38.93 39.67 2.08
N GLY A 589 38.63 38.49 1.55
CA GLY A 589 39.01 38.11 0.19
C GLY A 589 37.89 37.52 -0.64
N ILE A 590 38.11 37.50 -1.94
CA ILE A 590 37.28 36.83 -2.93
C ILE A 590 38.11 35.81 -3.72
N LYS A 591 37.61 34.57 -3.81
CA LYS A 591 38.12 33.52 -4.70
C LYS A 591 37.19 33.38 -5.91
N ILE A 592 37.74 33.39 -7.12
CA ILE A 592 36.99 33.26 -8.36
C ILE A 592 37.45 32.00 -9.12
N PRO A 593 36.64 30.94 -9.12
CA PRO A 593 36.91 29.70 -9.87
C PRO A 593 36.65 29.86 -11.38
N THR A 594 37.42 29.15 -12.20
CA THR A 594 37.44 29.35 -13.66
C THR A 594 36.80 28.24 -14.48
N ILE A 595 36.65 27.02 -13.95
CA ILE A 595 36.25 25.83 -14.72
C ILE A 595 34.95 25.20 -14.19
N ASN A 596 34.12 24.69 -15.10
CA ASN A 596 32.93 23.89 -14.77
C ASN A 596 33.32 22.43 -14.47
N THR A 597 32.78 21.84 -13.41
CA THR A 597 32.92 20.41 -13.10
C THR A 597 31.84 19.61 -13.81
N ASN A 598 32.25 18.76 -14.76
CA ASN A 598 31.37 17.80 -15.45
C ASN A 598 31.03 16.62 -14.53
N TYR A 599 30.03 16.80 -13.68
CA TYR A 599 29.73 15.87 -12.61
C TYR A 599 29.10 14.56 -13.10
N TYR A 600 28.13 14.63 -14.00
CA TYR A 600 27.46 13.45 -14.56
C TYR A 600 27.14 13.65 -16.04
N SER A 601 27.37 12.61 -16.84
CA SER A 601 27.04 12.59 -18.25
C SER A 601 26.63 11.19 -18.68
N PHE A 602 25.38 11.02 -19.12
CA PHE A 602 24.83 9.73 -19.51
C PHE A 602 23.58 9.89 -20.39
N LEU A 603 23.54 9.18 -21.52
CA LEU A 603 22.41 9.17 -22.48
C LEU A 603 21.81 10.57 -22.71
N GLY A 604 22.65 11.49 -23.18
CA GLY A 604 22.28 12.87 -23.48
C GLY A 604 21.89 13.74 -22.27
N THR A 605 21.93 13.19 -21.06
CA THR A 605 21.80 13.94 -19.80
C THR A 605 23.17 14.40 -19.34
N GLN A 606 23.30 15.68 -19.02
CA GLN A 606 24.49 16.31 -18.46
C GLN A 606 24.11 17.11 -17.22
N LEU A 607 24.87 16.92 -16.15
CA LEU A 607 24.79 17.67 -14.91
C LEU A 607 26.19 18.20 -14.61
N GLN A 608 26.31 19.52 -14.56
CA GLN A 608 27.56 20.22 -14.29
C GLN A 608 27.39 21.12 -13.08
N TYR A 609 28.46 21.30 -12.33
CA TYR A 609 28.51 22.26 -11.23
C TYR A 609 29.61 23.27 -11.44
N ARG A 610 29.37 24.51 -11.02
CA ARG A 610 30.37 25.56 -10.99
C ARG A 610 30.19 26.37 -9.73
N ARG A 611 31.29 26.67 -9.04
CA ARG A 611 31.30 27.72 -8.01
C ARG A 611 31.59 29.05 -8.72
N LEU A 612 30.72 30.04 -8.57
CA LEU A 612 30.88 31.35 -9.22
C LEU A 612 31.91 32.21 -8.51
N TYR A 613 31.80 32.29 -7.19
CA TYR A 613 32.72 33.02 -6.32
C TYR A 613 32.66 32.48 -4.88
N SER A 614 33.66 32.86 -4.09
CA SER A 614 33.68 32.72 -2.63
C SER A 614 34.16 34.01 -2.01
N VAL A 615 33.39 34.61 -1.13
CA VAL A 615 33.85 35.68 -0.25
C VAL A 615 34.20 35.07 1.10
N TYR A 616 35.39 35.34 1.61
CA TYR A 616 35.87 34.82 2.89
C TYR A 616 36.35 35.91 3.82
N LEU A 617 36.15 35.69 5.12
CA LEU A 617 36.71 36.48 6.20
C LEU A 617 37.60 35.55 7.04
N ASN A 618 38.91 35.78 6.97
CA ASN A 618 39.90 34.99 7.69
C ASN A 618 40.51 35.77 8.84
N TYR A 619 40.70 35.07 9.94
CA TYR A 619 41.66 35.46 10.97
C TYR A 619 43.03 34.87 10.61
N VAL A 620 44.08 35.68 10.72
CA VAL A 620 45.45 35.32 10.36
C VAL A 620 46.33 35.45 11.60
N PHE A 621 47.12 34.42 11.86
CA PHE A 621 48.21 34.47 12.83
C PHE A 621 49.53 34.27 12.07
N ALA A 622 50.48 35.18 12.27
CA ALA A 622 51.80 35.09 11.68
C ALA A 622 52.88 35.22 12.75
N TYR A 623 53.96 34.46 12.59
CA TYR A 623 55.15 34.48 13.45
C TYR A 623 56.41 34.34 12.63
#